data_AF-A0A946CPH1-F1
#
_entry.id   AF-A0A946CPH1-F1
#
_cell.length_a   1.000
_cell.length_b   1.000
_cell.length_c   1.000
_cell.angle_alpha   90.00
_cell.angle_beta   90.00
_cell.angle_gamma   90.00
#
_symmetry.space_group_name_H-M   'P 1'
#
loop_
_entity.id
_entity.type
_entity.pdbx_description
1 polymer ?
#
loop_
_entity_poly.entity_id
_entity_poly.type
_entity_poly.pdbx_seq_one_letter_code
_entity_poly.pdbx_strand_id
1 'polypeptide(L)'
;FLVVVLASTDGHAQQKGLIDVFGDWSAFAIKEAGQPVCYIGSEPGKQQGDYKKRGDTYMLVTLRPSDKKSSGIVSLTAGYSFKKGRDVIATIGKDAFKMFTKNGSAWTYKDSDDDAMVAAMKRGVELVVKGTSSRGTETTDTYSLKGFTAAHKTALEACK
;
A
#
# COMPACT_ATOMS: atom_id res chain seq x y z
N PHE A 1 45.57 -3.10 -31.26
CA PHE A 1 44.49 -2.25 -30.75
C PHE A 1 43.26 -3.13 -30.51
N LEU A 2 43.02 -3.52 -29.26
CA LEU A 2 41.82 -4.28 -28.88
C LEU A 2 40.81 -3.27 -28.36
N VAL A 3 39.71 -3.05 -29.09
CA VAL A 3 38.61 -2.19 -28.66
C VAL A 3 37.76 -2.98 -27.66
N VAL A 4 37.76 -2.54 -26.41
CA VAL A 4 36.81 -3.01 -25.39
C VAL A 4 35.50 -2.25 -25.63
N VAL A 5 34.46 -2.97 -26.06
CA VAL A 5 33.09 -2.44 -26.08
C VAL A 5 32.50 -2.65 -24.70
N LEU A 6 32.42 -1.57 -23.92
CA LEU A 6 31.63 -1.55 -22.69
C LEU A 6 30.15 -1.44 -23.08
N ALA A 7 29.43 -2.56 -23.05
CA ALA A 7 27.99 -2.55 -23.09
C ALA A 7 27.48 -2.10 -21.71
N SER A 8 27.03 -0.85 -21.62
CA SER A 8 26.28 -0.34 -20.48
C SER A 8 24.96 -1.10 -20.39
N THR A 9 24.83 -2.04 -19.45
CA THR A 9 23.51 -2.56 -19.10
C THR A 9 22.84 -1.52 -18.21
N ASP A 10 21.93 -0.73 -18.80
CA ASP A 10 20.96 0.03 -18.02
C ASP A 10 20.11 -0.96 -17.21
N GLY A 11 20.50 -1.12 -15.94
CA GLY A 11 19.78 -1.93 -14.97
C GLY A 11 18.51 -1.23 -14.53
N HIS A 12 17.52 -1.14 -15.41
CA HIS A 12 16.15 -0.93 -14.96
C HIS A 12 15.74 -2.18 -14.19
N ALA A 13 15.77 -2.10 -12.87
CA ALA A 13 15.21 -3.12 -12.00
C ALA A 13 13.73 -3.28 -12.36
N GLN A 14 13.41 -4.28 -13.18
CA GLN A 14 12.05 -4.63 -13.52
C GLN A 14 11.37 -5.00 -12.21
N GLN A 15 10.38 -4.21 -11.76
CA GLN A 15 9.64 -4.50 -10.54
C GLN A 15 9.00 -5.88 -10.70
N LYS A 16 9.58 -6.87 -10.00
CA LYS A 16 9.22 -8.27 -10.17
C LYS A 16 7.73 -8.46 -9.88
N GLY A 17 7.00 -8.97 -10.86
CA GLY A 17 5.57 -9.25 -10.72
C GLY A 17 4.65 -8.06 -10.96
N LEU A 18 5.13 -6.90 -11.43
CA LEU A 18 4.26 -5.82 -11.89
C LEU A 18 3.35 -6.33 -13.02
N ILE A 19 2.04 -6.15 -12.87
CA ILE A 19 1.03 -6.41 -13.90
C ILE A 19 0.85 -5.16 -14.74
N ASP A 20 0.47 -4.05 -14.10
CA ASP A 20 0.22 -2.76 -14.74
C ASP A 20 0.13 -1.62 -13.71
N VAL A 21 0.09 -0.36 -14.17
CA VAL A 21 -0.04 0.86 -13.38
C VAL A 21 -1.31 1.62 -13.78
N PHE A 22 -2.15 1.91 -12.79
CA PHE A 22 -3.43 2.60 -12.95
C PHE A 22 -3.44 3.88 -12.14
N GLY A 23 -3.18 5.01 -12.79
CA GLY A 23 -3.06 6.29 -12.09
C GLY A 23 -1.97 6.22 -11.03
N ASP A 24 -2.34 6.34 -9.76
CA ASP A 24 -1.40 6.35 -8.63
C ASP A 24 -1.27 4.98 -7.96
N TRP A 25 -1.88 3.93 -8.54
CA TRP A 25 -1.92 2.57 -8.00
C TRP A 25 -1.29 1.57 -8.96
N SER A 26 -0.35 0.76 -8.48
CA SER A 26 0.25 -0.32 -9.24
C SER A 26 -0.31 -1.67 -8.81
N ALA A 27 -0.57 -2.57 -9.77
CA ALA A 27 -1.03 -3.93 -9.52
C ALA A 27 0.09 -4.94 -9.75
N PHE A 28 0.19 -5.94 -8.86
CA PHE A 28 1.25 -6.94 -8.87
C PHE A 28 0.68 -8.35 -8.69
N ALA A 29 1.36 -9.34 -9.26
CA ALA A 29 1.17 -10.76 -8.99
C ALA A 29 2.53 -11.44 -8.81
N ILE A 30 2.70 -12.11 -7.68
CA ILE A 30 3.88 -12.91 -7.36
C ILE A 30 3.47 -14.31 -6.91
N LYS A 31 4.46 -15.20 -6.71
CA LYS A 31 4.27 -16.48 -6.03
C LYS A 31 5.00 -16.48 -4.70
N GLU A 32 4.30 -16.76 -3.61
CA GLU A 32 4.85 -17.02 -2.29
C GLU A 32 4.65 -18.52 -1.96
N ALA A 33 5.73 -19.25 -1.70
CA ALA A 33 5.68 -20.69 -1.43
C ALA A 33 4.86 -21.50 -2.48
N GLY A 34 4.93 -21.08 -3.75
CA GLY A 34 4.19 -21.70 -4.86
C GLY A 34 2.72 -21.27 -5.01
N GLN A 35 2.17 -20.50 -4.07
CA GLN A 35 0.80 -19.96 -4.12
C GLN A 35 0.81 -18.54 -4.69
N PRO A 36 -0.15 -18.16 -5.54
CA PRO A 36 -0.22 -16.81 -6.06
C PRO A 36 -0.62 -15.83 -4.95
N VAL A 37 0.02 -14.66 -4.96
CA VAL A 37 -0.29 -13.52 -4.09
C VAL A 37 -0.29 -12.28 -4.97
N CYS A 38 -1.43 -11.59 -4.98
CA CYS A 38 -1.60 -10.37 -5.75
C CYS A 38 -1.78 -9.22 -4.79
N TYR A 39 -1.34 -8.04 -5.20
CA TYR A 39 -1.53 -6.86 -4.38
C TYR A 39 -1.59 -5.63 -5.27
N ILE A 40 -2.23 -4.59 -4.74
CA ILE A 40 -2.10 -3.24 -5.27
C ILE A 40 -1.39 -2.37 -4.26
N GLY A 41 -0.60 -1.42 -4.75
CA GLY A 41 0.15 -0.50 -3.89
C GLY A 41 0.19 0.92 -4.42
N SER A 42 0.26 1.86 -3.50
CA SER A 42 0.43 3.29 -3.78
C SER A 42 1.28 3.94 -2.70
N GLU A 43 2.15 4.86 -3.12
CA GLU A 43 2.88 5.78 -2.25
C GLU A 43 2.04 7.05 -2.03
N PRO A 44 2.18 7.75 -0.89
CA PRO A 44 1.43 8.98 -0.67
C PRO A 44 1.93 10.10 -1.58
N GLY A 45 1.00 10.80 -2.22
CA GLY A 45 1.33 12.01 -2.99
C GLY A 45 1.73 13.20 -2.13
N LYS A 46 1.40 13.15 -0.83
CA LYS A 46 1.83 14.15 0.16
C LYS A 46 2.14 13.50 1.49
N GLN A 47 3.28 13.86 2.08
CA GLN A 47 3.70 13.42 3.41
C GLN A 47 3.96 14.65 4.28
N GLN A 48 3.42 14.64 5.50
CA GLN A 48 3.54 15.76 6.43
C GLN A 48 3.94 15.26 7.82
N GLY A 49 4.77 16.04 8.53
CA GLY A 49 5.20 15.80 9.90
C GLY A 49 6.56 16.45 10.19
N ASP A 50 6.86 16.67 11.47
CA ASP A 50 8.15 17.22 11.90
C ASP A 50 9.20 16.10 12.03
N TYR A 51 9.80 15.72 10.91
CA TYR A 51 10.86 14.70 10.85
C TYR A 51 11.97 15.10 9.88
N LYS A 52 13.21 14.70 10.21
CA LYS A 52 14.37 14.91 9.33
C LYS A 52 14.47 13.88 8.21
N LYS A 53 14.13 12.63 8.51
CA LYS A 53 14.18 11.48 7.59
C LYS A 53 13.08 10.49 7.93
N ARG A 54 12.50 9.89 6.91
CA ARG A 54 11.48 8.85 6.96
C ARG A 54 11.81 7.82 5.88
N GLY A 55 11.59 6.54 6.18
CA GLY A 55 11.73 5.47 5.19
C GLY A 55 10.53 5.39 4.26
N ASP A 56 10.51 4.36 3.44
CA ASP A 56 9.45 4.14 2.46
C ASP A 56 8.09 3.99 3.14
N THR A 57 7.07 4.56 2.50
CA THR A 57 5.70 4.46 2.99
C THR A 57 4.74 4.22 1.85
N TYR A 58 3.83 3.27 2.06
CA TYR A 58 2.92 2.83 1.04
C TYR A 58 1.70 2.16 1.67
N MET A 59 0.56 2.31 1.01
CA MET A 59 -0.68 1.59 1.30
C MET A 59 -0.75 0.37 0.38
N LEU A 60 -1.12 -0.78 0.92
CA LEU A 60 -1.31 -2.02 0.18
C LEU A 60 -2.70 -2.60 0.40
N VAL A 61 -3.25 -3.21 -0.65
CA VAL A 61 -4.35 -4.17 -0.54
C VAL A 61 -3.87 -5.50 -1.09
N THR A 62 -3.78 -6.52 -0.22
CA THR A 62 -3.27 -7.85 -0.58
C THR A 62 -4.41 -8.84 -0.78
N LEU A 63 -4.35 -9.59 -1.87
CA LEU A 63 -5.32 -10.59 -2.29
C LEU A 63 -4.62 -11.96 -2.35
N ARG A 64 -5.13 -12.92 -1.59
CA ARG A 64 -4.68 -14.32 -1.62
C ARG A 64 -5.86 -15.20 -2.00
N PRO A 65 -5.73 -16.12 -2.97
CA PRO A 65 -6.83 -17.01 -3.34
C PRO A 65 -7.27 -17.95 -2.20
N SER A 66 -6.37 -18.24 -1.26
CA SER A 66 -6.68 -19.01 -0.05
C SER A 66 -7.61 -18.27 0.90
N ASP A 67 -7.66 -16.95 0.83
CA ASP A 67 -8.52 -16.15 1.68
C ASP A 67 -9.92 -16.21 1.10
N LYS A 68 -10.92 -16.58 1.91
CA LYS A 68 -12.33 -16.48 1.51
C LYS A 68 -12.80 -15.03 1.30
N LYS A 69 -11.89 -14.06 1.42
CA LYS A 69 -12.12 -12.61 1.37
C LYS A 69 -12.01 -12.12 -0.06
N SER A 70 -13.06 -11.48 -0.55
CA SER A 70 -13.09 -10.99 -1.94
C SER A 70 -12.45 -9.61 -2.14
N SER A 71 -12.28 -8.83 -1.07
CA SER A 71 -11.80 -7.43 -1.14
C SER A 71 -10.30 -7.28 -0.86
N GLY A 72 -9.69 -8.21 -0.13
CA GLY A 72 -8.27 -8.19 0.24
C GLY A 72 -7.99 -7.51 1.59
N ILE A 73 -6.79 -7.72 2.11
CA ILE A 73 -6.33 -7.20 3.41
C ILE A 73 -5.67 -5.83 3.20
N VAL A 74 -6.15 -4.80 3.90
CA VAL A 74 -5.60 -3.44 3.82
C VAL A 74 -4.49 -3.27 4.86
N SER A 75 -3.34 -2.77 4.40
CA SER A 75 -2.19 -2.52 5.29
C SER A 75 -1.38 -1.30 4.88
N LEU A 76 -0.78 -0.66 5.87
CA LEU A 76 0.11 0.49 5.71
C LEU A 76 1.52 0.08 6.14
N THR A 77 2.53 0.52 5.39
CA THR A 77 3.90 0.69 5.89
C THR A 77 4.19 2.18 6.02
N ALA A 78 4.66 2.62 7.19
CA ALA A 78 4.78 4.03 7.50
C ALA A 78 6.20 4.60 7.39
N GLY A 79 7.23 3.78 7.12
CA GLY A 79 8.62 4.27 7.06
C GLY A 79 9.19 4.71 8.41
N TYR A 80 8.54 4.36 9.51
CA TYR A 80 8.99 4.54 10.89
C TYR A 80 8.26 3.54 11.80
N SER A 81 8.77 3.28 13.00
CA SER A 81 8.04 2.49 14.01
C SER A 81 6.97 3.33 14.70
N PHE A 82 5.75 2.81 14.85
CA PHE A 82 4.63 3.47 15.52
C PHE A 82 4.82 3.58 17.04
N LYS A 83 4.17 4.58 17.64
CA LYS A 83 4.01 4.69 19.10
C LYS A 83 3.11 3.57 19.59
N LYS A 84 3.55 2.85 20.64
CA LYS A 84 2.77 1.75 21.23
C LYS A 84 1.41 2.26 21.73
N GLY A 85 0.36 1.45 21.53
CA GLY A 85 -0.99 1.74 22.00
C GLY A 85 -1.69 2.90 21.27
N ARG A 86 -1.22 3.27 20.07
CA ARG A 86 -1.83 4.31 19.24
C ARG A 86 -2.20 3.73 17.90
N ASP A 87 -3.48 3.84 17.55
CA ASP A 87 -3.95 3.45 16.23
C ASP A 87 -3.55 4.48 15.18
N VAL A 88 -3.44 3.99 13.95
CA VAL A 88 -3.51 4.83 12.76
C VAL A 88 -4.98 5.09 12.44
N ILE A 89 -5.29 6.31 12.03
CA ILE A 89 -6.63 6.69 11.55
C ILE A 89 -6.54 6.94 10.05
N ALA A 90 -7.26 6.15 9.27
CA ALA A 90 -7.43 6.31 7.83
C ALA A 90 -8.81 6.92 7.54
N THR A 91 -8.88 8.00 6.77
CA THR A 91 -10.11 8.74 6.47
C THR A 91 -10.32 8.85 4.97
N ILE A 92 -11.52 8.53 4.50
CA ILE A 92 -11.93 8.61 3.10
C ILE A 92 -13.29 9.33 3.07
N GLY A 93 -13.30 10.59 2.64
CA GLY A 93 -14.50 11.43 2.76
C GLY A 93 -14.96 11.55 4.21
N LYS A 94 -16.16 11.03 4.51
CA LYS A 94 -16.73 11.03 5.88
C LYS A 94 -16.42 9.76 6.68
N ASP A 95 -15.86 8.75 6.04
CA ASP A 95 -15.64 7.44 6.66
C ASP A 95 -14.25 7.42 7.32
N ALA A 96 -14.16 6.86 8.53
CA ALA A 96 -12.92 6.74 9.28
C ALA A 96 -12.71 5.31 9.77
N PHE A 97 -11.50 4.79 9.56
CA PHE A 97 -11.08 3.43 9.88
C PHE A 97 -9.93 3.48 10.88
N LYS A 98 -10.05 2.72 11.97
CA LYS A 98 -8.94 2.50 12.91
C LYS A 98 -8.10 1.34 12.44
N MET A 99 -6.79 1.53 12.43
CA MET A 99 -5.83 0.50 12.08
C MET A 99 -4.88 0.28 13.25
N PHE A 100 -4.82 -0.96 13.75
CA PHE A 100 -3.90 -1.31 14.81
C PHE A 100 -2.47 -1.33 14.28
N THR A 101 -1.52 -0.91 15.12
CA THR A 101 -0.12 -0.79 14.72
C THR A 101 0.73 -1.93 15.28
N LYS A 102 1.67 -2.43 14.49
CA LYS A 102 2.77 -3.29 14.94
C LYS A 102 4.05 -2.88 14.23
N ASN A 103 5.07 -2.49 15.00
CA ASN A 103 6.32 -1.94 14.48
C ASN A 103 6.06 -0.78 13.51
N GLY A 104 6.48 -0.87 12.25
CA GLY A 104 6.26 0.18 11.26
C GLY A 104 5.06 -0.03 10.34
N SER A 105 4.18 -0.97 10.68
CA SER A 105 3.03 -1.33 9.87
C SER A 105 1.72 -1.21 10.64
N ALA A 106 0.62 -1.02 9.91
CA ALA A 106 -0.73 -0.99 10.47
C ALA A 106 -1.72 -1.77 9.59
N TRP A 107 -2.75 -2.34 10.21
CA TRP A 107 -3.80 -3.12 9.55
C TRP A 107 -5.16 -2.77 10.14
N THR A 108 -6.24 -2.95 9.38
CA THR A 108 -7.60 -2.88 9.93
C THR A 108 -7.80 -3.99 10.98
N TYR A 109 -8.76 -3.81 11.88
CA TYR A 109 -8.99 -4.77 12.98
C TYR A 109 -9.75 -6.03 12.56
N LYS A 110 -10.62 -5.91 11.56
CA LYS A 110 -11.58 -6.95 11.18
C LYS A 110 -11.68 -7.02 9.67
N ASP A 111 -12.03 -8.21 9.20
CA ASP A 111 -12.34 -8.46 7.80
C ASP A 111 -13.45 -7.54 7.26
N SER A 112 -14.46 -7.23 8.08
CA SER A 112 -15.51 -6.28 7.73
C SER A 112 -14.99 -4.85 7.54
N ASP A 113 -13.93 -4.48 8.25
CA ASP A 113 -13.31 -3.16 8.15
C ASP A 113 -12.46 -3.06 6.87
N ASP A 114 -11.78 -4.15 6.48
CA ASP A 114 -11.13 -4.27 5.17
C ASP A 114 -12.15 -4.10 4.03
N ASP A 115 -13.25 -4.85 4.07
CA ASP A 115 -14.32 -4.78 3.05
C ASP A 115 -14.88 -3.36 2.95
N ALA A 116 -15.20 -2.75 4.10
CA ALA A 116 -15.74 -1.40 4.15
C ALA A 116 -14.73 -0.34 3.66
N MET A 117 -13.45 -0.50 3.99
CA MET A 117 -12.38 0.41 3.56
C MET A 117 -12.11 0.27 2.06
N VAL A 118 -12.00 -0.94 1.51
CA VAL A 118 -11.85 -1.16 0.06
C VAL A 118 -13.05 -0.59 -0.70
N ALA A 119 -14.27 -0.80 -0.19
CA ALA A 119 -15.47 -0.19 -0.78
C ALA A 119 -15.42 1.34 -0.72
N ALA A 120 -14.85 1.92 0.35
CA ALA A 120 -14.65 3.37 0.48
C ALA A 120 -13.60 3.88 -0.52
N MET A 121 -12.50 3.15 -0.68
CA MET A 121 -11.45 3.49 -1.63
C MET A 121 -11.94 3.45 -3.09
N LYS A 122 -12.84 2.52 -3.43
CA LYS A 122 -13.45 2.45 -4.78
C LYS A 122 -14.32 3.66 -5.14
N ARG A 123 -14.99 4.26 -4.16
CA ARG A 123 -15.91 5.41 -4.35
C ARG A 123 -15.26 6.76 -4.03
N GLY A 124 -14.18 6.75 -3.25
CA GLY A 124 -13.50 7.94 -2.79
C GLY A 124 -12.52 8.51 -3.81
N VAL A 125 -12.03 9.72 -3.51
CA VAL A 125 -11.02 10.41 -4.33
C VAL A 125 -9.68 10.54 -3.62
N GLU A 126 -9.70 10.56 -2.30
CA GLU A 126 -8.54 10.77 -1.44
C GLU A 126 -8.65 9.91 -0.18
N LEU A 127 -7.52 9.36 0.25
CA LEU A 127 -7.32 8.70 1.52
C LEU A 127 -6.31 9.50 2.35
N VAL A 128 -6.71 9.95 3.54
CA VAL A 128 -5.84 10.64 4.49
C VAL A 128 -5.53 9.71 5.65
N VAL A 129 -4.25 9.51 5.93
CA VAL A 129 -3.76 8.60 6.96
C VAL A 129 -3.01 9.41 8.01
N LYS A 130 -3.44 9.30 9.27
CA LYS A 130 -2.78 9.94 10.42
C LYS A 130 -2.19 8.89 11.35
N GLY A 131 -0.93 9.10 11.74
CA GLY A 131 -0.22 8.20 12.65
C GLY A 131 0.76 8.94 13.55
N THR A 132 1.20 8.28 14.62
CA THR A 132 2.20 8.81 15.55
C THR A 132 3.40 7.87 15.58
N SER A 133 4.60 8.39 15.28
CA SER A 133 5.84 7.63 15.39
C SER A 133 6.20 7.34 16.85
N SER A 134 7.05 6.34 17.07
CA SER A 134 7.58 5.98 18.40
C SER A 134 8.34 7.14 19.07
N ARG A 135 8.80 8.12 18.29
CA ARG A 135 9.46 9.35 18.75
C ARG A 135 8.49 10.47 19.11
N GLY A 136 7.19 10.27 18.90
CA GLY A 136 6.15 11.27 19.20
C GLY A 136 5.79 12.18 18.04
N THR A 137 6.49 12.13 16.90
CA THR A 137 6.11 12.90 15.70
C THR A 137 4.76 12.42 15.17
N GLU A 138 3.80 13.35 15.05
CA GLU A 138 2.55 13.14 14.31
C GLU A 138 2.81 13.30 12.81
N THR A 139 2.21 12.42 12.03
CA THR A 139 2.32 12.44 10.57
C THR A 139 0.94 12.40 9.93
N THR A 140 0.84 13.01 8.75
CA THR A 140 -0.33 12.94 7.89
C THR A 140 0.13 12.63 6.48
N ASP A 141 -0.35 11.54 5.93
CA ASP A 141 -0.09 11.12 4.56
C ASP A 141 -1.38 11.17 3.75
N THR A 142 -1.29 11.67 2.53
CA THR A 142 -2.42 11.79 1.61
C THR A 142 -2.14 10.95 0.37
N TYR A 143 -3.05 10.02 0.09
CA TYR A 143 -3.03 9.14 -1.06
C TYR A 143 -4.18 9.53 -2.01
N SER A 144 -3.85 9.73 -3.28
CA SER A 144 -4.86 9.79 -4.33
C SER A 144 -5.48 8.40 -4.53
N LEU A 145 -6.80 8.33 -4.70
CA LEU A 145 -7.50 7.09 -5.03
C LEU A 145 -7.71 6.93 -6.54
N LYS A 146 -7.10 7.80 -7.35
CA LYS A 146 -7.15 7.72 -8.81
C LYS A 146 -6.54 6.41 -9.30
N GLY A 147 -7.38 5.58 -9.91
CA GLY A 147 -7.00 4.28 -10.48
C GLY A 147 -7.09 3.10 -9.51
N PHE A 148 -7.44 3.33 -8.23
CA PHE A 148 -7.60 2.26 -7.24
C PHE A 148 -8.54 1.14 -7.71
N THR A 149 -9.72 1.50 -8.23
CA THR A 149 -10.74 0.52 -8.68
C THR A 149 -10.23 -0.35 -9.82
N ALA A 150 -9.49 0.23 -10.78
CA ALA A 150 -8.94 -0.50 -11.91
C ALA A 150 -7.82 -1.45 -11.46
N ALA A 151 -6.87 -0.94 -10.67
CA ALA A 151 -5.80 -1.75 -10.09
C ALA A 151 -6.37 -2.93 -9.27
N HIS A 152 -7.34 -2.65 -8.38
CA HIS A 152 -7.96 -3.66 -7.52
C HIS A 152 -8.60 -4.77 -8.34
N LYS A 153 -9.37 -4.40 -9.37
CA LYS A 153 -10.01 -5.36 -10.27
C LYS A 153 -8.98 -6.23 -10.99
N THR A 154 -7.93 -5.62 -11.54
CA THR A 154 -6.86 -6.35 -12.26
C THR A 154 -6.12 -7.31 -11.33
N ALA A 155 -5.74 -6.88 -10.13
CA ALA A 155 -5.10 -7.76 -9.15
C ALA A 155 -6.02 -8.90 -8.69
N LEU A 156 -7.32 -8.63 -8.54
CA LEU A 156 -8.30 -9.66 -8.20
C LEU A 156 -8.45 -10.70 -9.31
N GLU A 157 -8.51 -10.27 -10.57
CA GLU A 157 -8.56 -11.17 -11.73
C GLU A 157 -7.30 -12.03 -11.87
N ALA A 158 -6.13 -11.48 -11.55
CA ALA A 158 -4.86 -12.21 -11.58
C ALA A 158 -4.71 -13.28 -10.48
N CYS A 159 -5.50 -13.20 -9.40
CA CYS A 159 -5.45 -14.12 -8.26
C CYS A 159 -6.73 -14.97 -8.09
N LYS A 160 -7.53 -15.10 -9.14
CA LYS A 160 -8.65 -16.06 -9.20
C LYS A 160 -8.18 -17.46 -9.56
#